data_AF-A0A7C6ZXX0-F1
#
_entry.id   AF-A0A7C6ZXX0-F1
#
_cell.length_a   1.000
_cell.length_b   1.000
_cell.length_c   1.000
_cell.angle_alpha   90.00
_cell.angle_beta   90.00
_cell.angle_gamma   90.00
#
_symmetry.space_group_name_H-M   'P 1'
#
loop_
_entity.id
_entity.type
_entity.pdbx_description
1 polymer ?
#
loop_
_entity_poly.entity_id
_entity_poly.type
_entity_poly.pdbx_seq_one_letter_code
_entity_poly.pdbx_strand_id
1 'polypeptide(L)'
;MLLDACCAINLFATPHACKILAAFAQPIAIAQFVVEHEVTTPELVKQWAEHAHIDRLLLRSVLTDIETKARFRPGRSHPLYAWWHASVW
;
A
#
# COMPACT_ATOMS: atom_id res chain seq x y z
N MET A 1 -14.42 -11.16 -4.53
CA MET A 1 -13.28 -11.55 -3.66
C MET A 1 -12.62 -10.29 -3.12
N LEU A 2 -12.39 -10.17 -1.81
CA LEU A 2 -11.69 -9.02 -1.20
C LEU A 2 -10.18 -9.32 -1.21
N LEU A 3 -9.38 -8.48 -1.89
CA LEU A 3 -7.93 -8.56 -1.77
C LEU A 3 -7.46 -7.66 -0.63
N ASP A 4 -6.58 -8.18 0.21
CA ASP A 4 -5.86 -7.34 1.16
C ASP A 4 -4.84 -6.43 0.43
N ALA A 5 -4.44 -5.35 1.09
CA ALA A 5 -3.52 -4.36 0.53
C ALA A 5 -2.13 -4.96 0.20
N CYS A 6 -1.67 -5.95 0.97
CA CYS A 6 -0.40 -6.63 0.74
C CYS A 6 -0.45 -7.53 -0.51
N CYS A 7 -1.58 -8.22 -0.73
CA CYS A 7 -1.84 -9.00 -1.93
C CYS A 7 -1.94 -8.12 -3.16
N ALA A 8 -2.55 -6.93 -3.06
CA ALA A 8 -2.58 -5.97 -4.17
C ALA A 8 -1.17 -5.47 -4.53
N ILE A 9 -0.36 -5.07 -3.54
CA ILE A 9 1.02 -4.61 -3.75
C ILE A 9 1.87 -5.69 -4.43
N ASN A 10 1.80 -6.92 -3.94
CA ASN A 10 2.56 -8.04 -4.53
C ASN A 10 2.10 -8.39 -5.94
N LEU A 11 0.81 -8.25 -6.22
CA LEU A 11 0.24 -8.55 -7.53
C LEU A 11 0.70 -7.51 -8.58
N PHE A 12 0.64 -6.22 -8.24
CA PHE A 12 1.07 -5.12 -9.10
C PHE A 12 2.59 -5.00 -9.25
N ALA A 13 3.37 -5.58 -8.34
CA ALA A 13 4.82 -5.72 -8.49
C ALA A 13 5.21 -6.68 -9.65
N THR A 14 4.25 -7.44 -10.20
CA THR A 14 4.48 -8.35 -11.33
C THR A 14 3.97 -7.76 -12.66
N PRO A 15 4.65 -8.00 -13.79
CA PRO A 15 4.14 -7.64 -15.12
C PRO A 15 2.95 -8.51 -15.56
N HIS A 16 2.49 -9.41 -14.69
CA HIS A 16 1.43 -10.38 -14.96
C HIS A 16 0.14 -10.07 -14.19
N ALA A 17 0.12 -8.96 -13.42
CA ALA A 17 -1.03 -8.53 -12.62
C ALA A 17 -2.35 -8.60 -13.40
N CYS A 18 -2.40 -8.00 -14.59
CA CYS A 18 -3.61 -7.99 -15.43
C CYS A 18 -4.05 -9.40 -15.88
N LYS A 19 -3.11 -10.32 -16.14
CA LYS A 19 -3.44 -11.71 -16.53
C LYS A 19 -3.98 -12.51 -15.35
N ILE A 20 -3.41 -12.30 -14.16
CA ILE A 20 -3.85 -12.97 -12.93
C ILE A 20 -5.22 -12.43 -12.51
N LEU A 21 -5.44 -11.11 -12.59
CA LEU A 21 -6.73 -10.48 -12.33
C LEU A 21 -7.80 -10.95 -13.31
N ALA A 22 -7.47 -11.07 -14.60
CA ALA A 22 -8.38 -11.56 -15.64
C ALA A 22 -8.76 -13.04 -15.48
N ALA A 23 -8.02 -13.82 -14.70
CA ALA A 23 -8.34 -15.23 -14.42
C ALA A 23 -9.54 -15.38 -13.46
N PHE A 24 -9.94 -14.30 -12.78
CA PHE A 24 -11.11 -14.31 -11.90
C PHE A 24 -12.31 -13.70 -12.63
N ALA A 25 -13.36 -14.49 -12.83
CA ALA A 25 -14.58 -14.10 -13.56
C ALA A 25 -15.53 -13.19 -12.76
N GLN A 26 -15.09 -12.59 -11.65
CA GLN A 26 -15.92 -11.78 -10.75
C GLN A 26 -15.25 -10.44 -10.46
N PRO A 27 -16.01 -9.38 -10.15
CA PRO A 27 -15.45 -8.09 -9.76
C PRO A 27 -14.52 -8.26 -8.55
N ILE A 28 -13.27 -7.87 -8.74
CA ILE A 28 -12.28 -7.79 -7.66
C ILE A 28 -12.33 -6.37 -7.12
N ALA A 29 -12.87 -6.22 -5.91
CA ALA A 29 -12.75 -4.98 -5.16
C ALA A 29 -11.32 -4.94 -4.58
N ILE A 30 -10.37 -4.42 -5.36
CA ILE A 30 -9.25 -3.71 -4.75
C ILE A 30 -9.92 -2.50 -4.12
N ALA A 31 -9.82 -2.36 -2.79
CA ALA A 31 -10.50 -1.31 -2.04
C ALA A 31 -10.55 -0.03 -2.88
N GLN A 32 -11.76 0.42 -3.18
CA GLN A 32 -12.22 1.35 -4.23
C GLN A 32 -11.52 2.73 -4.26
N PHE A 33 -10.49 2.92 -3.45
CA PHE A 33 -9.77 4.15 -3.19
C PHE A 33 -8.68 4.46 -4.23
N VAL A 34 -8.14 3.45 -4.92
CA VAL A 34 -6.98 3.63 -5.84
C VAL A 34 -7.40 4.05 -7.27
N VAL A 35 -8.66 3.85 -7.65
CA VAL A 35 -9.11 4.12 -9.04
C VAL A 35 -9.74 5.51 -9.20
N GLU A 36 -10.34 6.09 -8.16
CA GLU A 36 -11.02 7.39 -8.27
C GLU A 36 -10.19 8.60 -7.84
N HIS A 37 -9.15 8.39 -7.04
CA HIS A 37 -8.25 9.45 -6.60
C HIS A 37 -6.83 8.92 -6.80
N GLU A 38 -5.94 9.73 -7.39
CA GLU A 38 -4.51 9.41 -7.58
C GLU A 38 -3.80 9.30 -6.22
N VAL A 39 -4.12 8.26 -5.46
CA VAL A 39 -3.65 8.06 -4.10
C VAL A 39 -2.29 7.38 -4.18
N THR A 40 -1.30 8.07 -3.68
CA THR A 40 0.08 7.59 -3.61
C THR A 40 0.22 6.51 -2.53
N THR A 41 1.23 5.65 -2.66
CA THR A 41 1.53 4.61 -1.66
C THR A 41 1.60 5.15 -0.22
N PRO A 42 2.24 6.30 0.08
CA PRO A 42 2.24 6.87 1.43
C PRO A 42 0.84 7.24 1.95
N GLU A 43 -0.04 7.73 1.09
CA GLU A 43 -1.40 8.14 1.46
C GLU A 43 -2.26 6.92 1.77
N LEU A 44 -2.17 5.88 0.93
CA LEU A 44 -2.88 4.62 1.15
C LEU A 44 -2.47 3.96 2.47
N VAL A 45 -1.16 3.90 2.76
CA VAL A 45 -0.66 3.27 4.00
C VAL A 45 -1.04 4.10 5.22
N LYS A 46 -1.00 5.44 5.14
CA LYS A 46 -1.42 6.31 6.25
C LYS A 46 -2.91 6.16 6.55
N GLN A 47 -3.76 6.17 5.53
CA GLN A 47 -5.21 6.01 5.70
C GLN A 47 -5.58 4.64 6.26
N TRP A 48 -4.92 3.58 5.78
CA TRP A 48 -5.07 2.24 6.35
C TRP A 48 -4.68 2.20 7.82
N ALA A 49 -3.53 2.77 8.18
CA ALA A 49 -3.05 2.79 9.56
C ALA A 49 -4.02 3.52 10.50
N GLU A 50 -4.57 4.65 10.05
CA GLU A 50 -5.56 5.44 10.78
C GLU A 50 -6.91 4.71 10.94
N HIS A 51 -7.44 4.13 9.86
CA HIS A 51 -8.75 3.44 9.89
C HIS A 51 -8.72 2.12 10.66
N ALA A 52 -7.63 1.35 10.52
CA ALA A 52 -7.49 0.07 11.20
C ALA A 52 -6.92 0.22 12.62
N HIS A 53 -6.66 1.44 13.08
CA HIS A 53 -6.07 1.75 14.38
C HIS A 53 -4.83 0.89 14.68
N ILE A 54 -3.92 0.84 13.70
CA ILE A 54 -2.75 -0.04 13.74
C ILE A 54 -1.80 0.39 14.86
N ASP A 55 -1.35 -0.58 15.66
CA ASP A 55 -0.33 -0.35 16.68
C ASP A 55 0.99 0.12 16.07
N ARG A 56 1.72 0.97 16.81
CA ARG A 56 2.96 1.59 16.34
C ARG A 56 4.03 0.57 15.94
N LEU A 57 4.14 -0.56 16.66
CA LEU A 57 5.16 -1.59 16.36
C LEU A 57 4.85 -2.28 15.03
N LEU A 58 3.57 -2.59 14.80
CA LEU A 58 3.12 -3.20 13.55
C LEU A 58 3.27 -2.22 12.38
N LEU A 59 2.89 -0.96 12.57
CA LEU A 59 3.07 0.09 11.56
C LEU A 59 4.53 0.25 11.15
N ARG A 60 5.44 0.32 12.14
CA ARG A 60 6.89 0.41 11.88
C ARG A 60 7.41 -0.79 11.09
N SER A 61 6.99 -2.00 11.46
CA SER A 61 7.39 -3.22 10.77
C SER A 61 6.94 -3.21 9.31
N VAL A 62 5.69 -2.83 9.05
CA VAL A 62 5.13 -2.76 7.69
C VAL A 62 5.87 -1.71 6.85
N LEU A 63 6.09 -0.51 7.38
CA LEU A 63 6.82 0.54 6.66
C LEU A 63 8.27 0.14 6.37
N THR A 64 8.94 -0.52 7.32
CA THR A 64 10.30 -1.06 7.14
C THR A 64 10.35 -2.13 6.04
N ASP A 65 9.36 -3.01 6.00
CA ASP A 65 9.22 -4.01 4.94
C ASP A 65 9.00 -3.36 3.57
N ILE A 66 8.22 -2.29 3.49
CA ILE A 66 8.03 -1.53 2.24
C ILE A 66 9.35 -0.88 1.80
N GLU A 67 10.10 -0.28 2.71
CA GLU A 67 11.40 0.33 2.36
C GLU A 67 12.43 -0.68 1.89
N THR A 68 12.47 -1.86 2.50
CA THR A 68 13.52 -2.87 2.25
C THR A 68 13.15 -3.84 1.14
N LYS A 69 11.92 -4.38 1.15
CA LYS A 69 11.47 -5.41 0.20
C LYS A 69 10.94 -4.80 -1.09
N ALA A 70 10.13 -3.75 -1.01
CA ALA A 70 9.60 -3.06 -2.18
C ALA A 70 10.52 -1.94 -2.70
N ARG A 71 11.59 -1.62 -1.95
CA ARG A 71 12.57 -0.56 -2.28
C ARG A 71 11.91 0.81 -2.52
N PHE A 72 10.80 1.06 -1.83
CA PHE A 72 10.03 2.28 -1.98
C PHE A 72 10.26 3.23 -0.80
N ARG A 73 10.50 4.51 -1.11
CA ARG A 73 10.48 5.61 -0.14
C ARG A 73 9.79 6.82 -0.76
N PRO A 74 8.92 7.54 -0.02
CA PRO A 74 8.41 8.81 -0.50
C PRO A 74 9.57 9.78 -0.78
N GLY A 75 9.45 10.55 -1.87
CA GLY A 75 10.39 11.63 -2.15
C GLY A 75 10.35 12.69 -1.05
N ARG A 76 11.45 13.42 -0.84
CA ARG A 76 11.54 14.46 0.21
C ARG A 76 10.53 15.61 0.04
N SER A 77 10.06 15.85 -1.18
CA SER A 77 9.02 16.83 -1.48
C SER A 77 7.60 16.32 -1.20
N HIS A 78 7.43 15.03 -0.91
CA HIS A 78 6.13 14.44 -0.67
C HIS A 78 5.58 14.91 0.70
N PRO A 79 4.30 15.34 0.79
CA PRO A 79 3.72 15.85 2.04
C PRO A 79 3.84 14.88 3.22
N LEU A 80 3.72 13.58 2.95
CA LEU A 80 3.81 12.51 3.95
C LEU A 80 5.23 12.00 4.26
N TYR A 81 6.27 12.63 3.70
CA TYR A 81 7.66 12.22 3.95
C TYR A 81 8.02 12.24 5.45
N ALA A 82 7.67 13.31 6.15
CA ALA A 82 8.00 13.46 7.57
C ALA A 82 7.28 12.42 8.45
N TRP A 83 6.00 12.16 8.17
CA TRP A 83 5.21 11.14 8.85
C TRP A 83 5.81 9.74 8.64
N TRP A 84 6.14 9.41 7.39
CA TRP A 84 6.75 8.14 7.03
C TRP A 84 8.08 7.93 7.77
N HIS A 85 8.95 8.95 7.74
CA HIS A 85 10.26 8.89 8.39
C HIS A 85 10.15 8.71 9.92
N ALA A 86 9.26 9.46 10.59
CA ALA A 86 9.05 9.37 12.04
C ALA A 86 8.34 8.07 12.50
N SER A 87 7.71 7.36 11.55
CA SER A 87 7.04 6.08 11.82
C SER A 87 7.96 4.89 11.64
N VAL A 88 9.03 5.03 10.86
CA VAL A 88 10.08 4.02 10.67
C VAL A 88 11.17 4.11 11.74
N TRP A 89 11.57 5.33 12.13
CA TRP A 89 12.65 5.63 13.07
C TRP A 89 12.13 6.34 14.32
#